data_AF-A0A7X1PNY4-F1
#
_entry.id   AF-A0A7X1PNY4-F1
#
_cell.length_a   1.000
_cell.length_b   1.000
_cell.length_c   1.000
_cell.angle_alpha   90.00
_cell.angle_beta   90.00
_cell.angle_gamma   90.00
#
_symmetry.space_group_name_H-M   'P 1'
#
loop_
_entity.id
_entity.type
_entity.pdbx_description
1 polymer ?
#
loop_
_entity_poly.entity_id
_entity_poly.type
_entity_poly.pdbx_seq_one_letter_code
_entity_poly.pdbx_strand_id
1 'polypeptide(L)'
;MKGTFKMKAILLAVCAALIAYLVLFRQPVDTVVEQAPGVASRPVSNTQSAVPAPAADSQAPASLEQRITAFSQTANTLSATERRQTAERLINELKTSVSNGEDLKTAYAQVERLTPNIESDPKSLERLNYSIWMDMKDRSTPPALPSPAQRQQLETYQQAANQAIDEVLKTVDGDEARRAAIEEKLKALRLEIFGSSAPQPLSH
;
A
#
# COMPACT_ATOMS: atom_id res chain seq x y z
N MET A 1 -27.37 -14.93 20.78
CA MET A 1 -27.23 -14.90 19.30
C MET A 1 -26.86 -13.48 18.85
N LYS A 2 -25.57 -13.10 18.90
CA LYS A 2 -25.09 -11.74 18.46
C LYS A 2 -23.75 -11.78 17.69
N GLY A 3 -23.20 -12.97 17.42
CA GLY A 3 -21.85 -13.15 16.84
C GLY A 3 -21.79 -13.31 15.31
N THR A 4 -22.89 -13.69 14.65
CA THR A 4 -22.90 -14.03 13.22
C THR A 4 -23.04 -12.83 12.28
N PHE A 5 -23.43 -11.66 12.80
CA PHE A 5 -23.66 -10.47 11.98
C PHE A 5 -22.37 -9.73 11.60
N LYS A 6 -21.36 -9.75 12.48
CA LYS A 6 -20.07 -9.07 12.22
C LYS A 6 -19.21 -9.81 11.19
N MET A 7 -19.28 -11.13 11.15
CA MET A 7 -18.49 -11.96 10.23
C MET A 7 -18.96 -11.83 8.76
N LYS A 8 -20.27 -11.65 8.54
CA LYS A 8 -20.85 -11.39 7.20
C LYS A 8 -20.46 -10.03 6.63
N ALA A 9 -20.35 -8.99 7.47
CA ALA A 9 -19.94 -7.66 7.04
C ALA A 9 -18.47 -7.60 6.60
N ILE A 10 -17.59 -8.36 7.27
CA ILE A 10 -16.17 -8.45 6.92
C ILE A 10 -16.00 -9.20 5.59
N LEU A 11 -16.75 -10.28 5.37
CA LEU A 11 -16.70 -11.06 4.13
C LEU A 11 -17.17 -10.24 2.92
N LEU A 12 -18.24 -9.43 3.09
CA LEU A 12 -18.73 -8.52 2.05
C LEU A 12 -17.72 -7.42 1.69
N ALA A 13 -16.99 -6.89 2.68
CA ALA A 13 -15.97 -5.86 2.46
C ALA A 13 -14.77 -6.41 1.67
N VAL A 14 -14.37 -7.66 1.93
CA VAL A 14 -13.26 -8.31 1.21
C VAL A 14 -13.62 -8.60 -0.25
N CYS A 15 -14.86 -9.03 -0.52
CA CYS A 15 -15.33 -9.23 -1.90
C CYS A 15 -15.43 -7.92 -2.70
N ALA A 16 -15.88 -6.82 -2.07
CA ALA A 16 -15.95 -5.53 -2.75
C ALA A 16 -14.55 -4.95 -3.06
N ALA A 17 -13.57 -5.13 -2.17
CA ALA A 17 -12.20 -4.67 -2.36
C ALA A 17 -11.47 -5.42 -3.50
N LEU A 18 -11.72 -6.72 -3.65
CA LEU A 18 -11.14 -7.53 -4.73
C LEU A 18 -11.63 -7.11 -6.12
N ILE A 19 -12.90 -6.73 -6.23
CA ILE A 19 -13.49 -6.27 -7.49
C ILE A 19 -12.92 -4.89 -7.87
N ALA A 20 -12.75 -3.97 -6.91
CA ALA A 20 -12.16 -2.66 -7.18
C ALA A 20 -10.68 -2.76 -7.60
N TYR A 21 -9.92 -3.69 -7.03
CA TYR A 21 -8.50 -3.91 -7.39
C TYR A 21 -8.34 -4.42 -8.84
N LEU A 22 -9.22 -5.31 -9.29
CA LEU A 22 -9.16 -5.86 -10.65
C LEU A 22 -9.56 -4.86 -11.75
N VAL A 23 -10.38 -3.86 -11.41
CA VAL A 23 -10.79 -2.80 -12.36
C VAL A 23 -9.71 -1.73 -12.54
N LEU A 24 -8.92 -1.43 -11.50
CA LEU A 24 -7.90 -0.37 -11.55
C LEU A 24 -6.57 -0.79 -12.20
N PHE A 25 -6.24 -2.08 -12.23
CA PHE A 25 -4.95 -2.58 -12.74
C PHE A 25 -4.97 -3.05 -14.21
N ARG A 26 -6.08 -2.85 -14.93
CA ARG A 26 -6.16 -3.17 -16.37
C ARG A 26 -5.77 -1.93 -17.20
N GLN A 27 -4.47 -1.66 -17.31
CA GLN A 27 -3.94 -0.65 -18.24
C GLN A 27 -3.84 -1.25 -19.67
N PRO A 28 -4.21 -0.51 -20.72
CA PRO A 28 -3.91 -0.88 -22.10
C PRO A 28 -2.40 -0.72 -22.38
N VAL A 29 -1.81 -1.67 -23.09
CA VAL A 29 -0.42 -1.59 -23.56
C VAL A 29 -0.40 -0.67 -24.80
N ASP A 30 0.15 0.53 -24.67
CA ASP A 30 0.44 1.39 -25.81
C ASP A 30 1.68 0.88 -26.57
N THR A 31 1.46 0.66 -27.86
CA THR A 31 2.45 0.33 -28.89
C THR A 31 3.57 1.38 -28.98
N VAL A 32 4.82 0.92 -28.82
CA VAL A 32 6.04 1.69 -29.11
C VAL A 32 6.21 1.80 -30.63
N VAL A 33 6.16 3.03 -31.16
CA VAL A 33 6.61 3.32 -32.52
C VAL A 33 8.11 3.63 -32.49
N GLU A 34 8.84 2.76 -33.17
CA GLU A 34 10.25 2.81 -33.53
C GLU A 34 10.52 4.00 -34.47
N GLN A 35 11.55 4.81 -34.17
CA GLN A 35 12.10 5.76 -35.13
C GLN A 35 13.64 5.66 -35.14
N ALA A 36 14.14 5.16 -36.27
CA ALA A 36 15.53 4.91 -36.60
C ALA A 36 16.31 6.20 -36.95
N PRO A 37 17.66 6.16 -37.08
CA PRO A 37 18.58 7.26 -36.78
C PRO A 37 18.97 8.13 -38.00
N GLY A 38 19.38 9.39 -37.74
CA GLY A 38 19.83 10.34 -38.77
C GLY A 38 20.99 11.25 -38.32
N VAL A 39 22.22 10.79 -38.59
CA VAL A 39 23.45 11.48 -39.06
C VAL A 39 23.77 12.94 -38.64
N ALA A 40 24.88 13.05 -37.88
CA ALA A 40 26.02 14.00 -37.90
C ALA A 40 25.90 15.47 -38.36
N SER A 41 26.44 16.40 -37.55
CA SER A 41 27.69 17.17 -37.84
C SER A 41 27.96 18.30 -36.81
N ARG A 42 29.20 18.42 -36.32
CA ARG A 42 29.77 19.66 -35.74
C ARG A 42 30.39 20.49 -36.89
N PRO A 43 30.62 21.80 -36.75
CA PRO A 43 31.89 22.26 -36.17
C PRO A 43 31.79 23.49 -35.25
N VAL A 44 32.93 23.76 -34.62
CA VAL A 44 33.30 24.74 -33.58
C VAL A 44 33.42 26.16 -34.12
N SER A 45 33.07 27.20 -33.33
CA SER A 45 33.83 28.47 -33.25
C SER A 45 33.39 29.41 -32.10
N ASN A 46 34.38 29.77 -31.28
CA ASN A 46 34.70 31.07 -30.65
C ASN A 46 33.85 31.73 -29.53
N THR A 47 34.50 31.81 -28.36
CA THR A 47 34.66 32.94 -27.40
C THR A 47 33.46 33.82 -27.03
N GLN A 48 33.01 33.71 -25.77
CA GLN A 48 32.60 34.87 -24.97
C GLN A 48 32.72 34.58 -23.46
N SER A 49 33.53 35.39 -22.76
CA SER A 49 33.50 35.49 -21.29
C SER A 49 32.14 36.01 -20.84
N ALA A 50 31.46 35.29 -19.96
CA ALA A 50 30.32 35.82 -19.22
C ALA A 50 30.18 35.08 -17.88
N VAL A 51 30.36 35.84 -16.79
CA VAL A 51 29.70 35.76 -15.48
C VAL A 51 29.59 34.37 -14.82
N PRO A 52 30.15 34.15 -13.61
CA PRO A 52 29.79 32.98 -12.84
C PRO A 52 28.29 33.07 -12.50
N ALA A 53 27.49 32.20 -13.11
CA ALA A 53 26.12 31.95 -12.68
C ALA A 53 26.16 31.55 -11.19
N PRO A 54 25.23 32.04 -10.35
CA PRO A 54 25.11 31.51 -9.00
C PRO A 54 24.88 30.01 -9.15
N ALA A 55 25.72 29.22 -8.48
CA ALA A 55 25.53 27.79 -8.40
C ALA A 55 24.08 27.57 -7.94
N ALA A 56 23.25 27.06 -8.84
CA ALA A 56 21.99 26.48 -8.44
C ALA A 56 22.41 25.30 -7.55
N ASP A 57 22.32 25.51 -6.24
CA ASP A 57 22.48 24.47 -5.24
C ASP A 57 21.54 23.34 -5.65
N SER A 58 22.08 22.36 -6.35
CA SER A 58 21.45 21.07 -6.60
C SER A 58 21.57 20.32 -5.28
N GLN A 59 20.92 20.87 -4.26
CA GLN A 59 20.90 20.30 -2.94
C GLN A 59 20.07 19.04 -3.06
N ALA A 60 20.74 17.89 -2.90
CA ALA A 60 20.07 16.61 -2.80
C ALA A 60 18.92 16.73 -1.81
N PRO A 61 17.76 16.09 -2.06
CA PRO A 61 16.63 16.17 -1.15
C PRO A 61 17.10 15.79 0.26
N ALA A 62 16.84 16.68 1.23
CA ALA A 62 17.26 16.48 2.61
C ALA A 62 16.74 15.12 3.12
N SER A 63 17.59 14.40 3.85
CA SER A 63 17.22 13.10 4.40
C SER A 63 16.01 13.22 5.32
N LEU A 64 15.27 12.12 5.51
CA LEU A 64 14.10 12.10 6.39
C LEU A 64 14.45 12.59 7.81
N GLU A 65 15.59 12.15 8.36
CA GLU A 65 16.07 12.61 9.67
C GLU A 65 16.34 14.11 9.71
N GLN A 66 16.95 14.69 8.66
CA GLN A 66 17.18 16.13 8.55
C GLN A 66 15.86 16.90 8.53
N ARG A 67 14.86 16.37 7.81
CA ARG A 67 13.52 16.98 7.74
C ARG A 67 12.78 16.90 9.07
N ILE A 68 12.89 15.79 9.80
CA ILE A 68 12.31 15.64 11.16
C ILE A 68 12.99 16.61 12.13
N THR A 69 14.31 16.75 12.03
CA THR A 69 15.08 17.68 12.88
C THR A 69 14.69 19.13 12.60
N ALA A 70 14.65 19.54 11.32
CA ALA A 70 14.23 20.87 10.91
C ALA A 70 12.78 21.18 11.32
N PHE A 71 11.87 20.21 11.16
CA PHE A 71 10.51 20.35 11.64
C PHE A 71 10.45 20.54 13.16
N SER A 72 11.21 19.76 13.94
CA SER A 72 11.23 19.88 15.40
C SER A 72 11.68 21.27 15.88
N GLN A 73 12.57 21.92 15.13
CA GLN A 73 13.06 23.28 15.43
C GLN A 73 12.04 24.38 15.06
N THR A 74 11.16 24.11 14.10
CA THR A 74 10.22 25.11 13.54
C THR A 74 8.76 24.84 13.91
N ALA A 75 8.44 23.70 14.51
CA ALA A 75 7.07 23.29 14.79
C ALA A 75 6.27 24.35 15.56
N ASN A 76 6.90 25.03 16.52
CA ASN A 76 6.25 26.05 17.35
C ASN A 76 5.89 27.34 16.58
N THR A 77 6.51 27.60 15.43
CA THR A 77 6.21 28.77 14.58
C THR A 77 5.09 28.50 13.58
N LEU A 78 4.74 27.24 13.36
CA LEU A 78 3.65 26.82 12.48
C LEU A 78 2.30 26.89 13.19
N SER A 79 1.23 27.09 12.40
CA SER A 79 -0.13 26.94 12.90
C SER A 79 -0.41 25.50 13.36
N ALA A 80 -1.38 25.31 14.24
CA ALA A 80 -1.72 23.97 14.74
C ALA A 80 -2.07 22.99 13.61
N THR A 81 -2.76 23.47 12.57
CA THR A 81 -3.13 22.66 11.40
C THR A 81 -1.91 22.27 10.58
N GLU A 82 -1.03 23.21 10.25
CA GLU A 82 0.18 22.94 9.46
C GLU A 82 1.15 22.03 10.20
N ARG A 83 1.29 22.26 11.52
CA ARG A 83 2.12 21.45 12.40
C ARG A 83 1.64 20.00 12.42
N ARG A 84 0.32 19.79 12.59
CA ARG A 84 -0.30 18.48 12.55
C ARG A 84 -0.11 17.78 11.21
N GLN A 85 -0.45 18.46 10.10
CA GLN A 85 -0.32 17.89 8.75
C GLN A 85 1.12 17.51 8.42
N THR A 86 2.07 18.35 8.83
CA THR A 86 3.50 18.07 8.61
C THR A 86 3.98 16.88 9.43
N ALA A 87 3.58 16.78 10.70
CA ALA A 87 3.89 15.63 11.54
C ALA A 87 3.28 14.33 10.98
N GLU A 88 2.01 14.34 10.57
CA GLU A 88 1.33 13.19 9.96
C GLU A 88 2.06 12.73 8.68
N ARG A 89 2.48 13.67 7.83
CA ARG A 89 3.27 13.36 6.63
C ARG A 89 4.61 12.71 6.97
N LEU A 90 5.37 13.27 7.92
CA LEU A 90 6.66 12.70 8.33
C LEU A 90 6.51 11.30 8.94
N ILE A 91 5.45 11.07 9.72
CA ILE A 91 5.13 9.72 10.25
C ILE A 91 4.83 8.73 9.11
N ASN A 92 4.10 9.14 8.07
CA ASN A 92 3.83 8.28 6.92
C ASN A 92 5.09 7.95 6.11
N GLU A 93 6.03 8.88 6.03
CA GLU A 93 7.34 8.63 5.42
C GLU A 93 8.16 7.65 6.27
N LEU A 94 8.18 7.78 7.60
CA LEU A 94 8.83 6.81 8.51
C LEU A 94 8.24 5.40 8.38
N LYS A 95 6.90 5.28 8.30
CA LYS A 95 6.22 4.00 8.04
C LYS A 95 6.67 3.36 6.72
N THR A 96 6.88 4.19 5.70
CA THR A 96 7.34 3.74 4.38
C THR A 96 8.80 3.28 4.45
N SER A 97 9.67 4.01 5.14
CA SER A 97 11.04 3.59 5.38
C SER A 97 11.14 2.23 6.10
N VAL A 98 10.32 2.01 7.14
CA VAL A 98 10.26 0.71 7.82
C VAL A 98 9.81 -0.41 6.88
N SER A 99 8.86 -0.12 5.98
CA SER A 99 8.44 -1.08 4.95
C SER A 99 9.59 -1.43 3.98
N ASN A 100 10.56 -0.52 3.82
CA ASN A 100 11.75 -0.69 2.99
C ASN A 100 12.96 -1.28 3.75
N GLY A 101 12.77 -1.69 5.02
CA GLY A 101 13.79 -2.35 5.82
C GLY A 101 14.57 -1.45 6.79
N GLU A 102 14.13 -0.21 7.01
CA GLU A 102 14.67 0.62 8.10
C GLU A 102 14.33 0.00 9.47
N ASP A 103 15.21 0.18 10.46
CA ASP A 103 15.02 -0.37 11.81
C ASP A 103 13.76 0.18 12.47
N LEU A 104 12.85 -0.72 12.83
CA LEU A 104 11.54 -0.40 13.42
C LEU A 104 11.68 0.43 14.70
N LYS A 105 12.62 0.09 15.58
CA LYS A 105 12.75 0.77 16.88
C LYS A 105 13.25 2.19 16.71
N THR A 106 14.24 2.39 15.85
CA THR A 106 14.80 3.71 15.53
C THR A 106 13.76 4.61 14.88
N ALA A 107 13.03 4.09 13.88
CA ALA A 107 11.98 4.85 13.21
C ALA A 107 10.83 5.20 14.18
N TYR A 108 10.44 4.27 15.06
CA TYR A 108 9.37 4.52 16.03
C TYR A 108 9.77 5.57 17.09
N ALA A 109 11.03 5.60 17.52
CA ALA A 109 11.51 6.67 18.41
C ALA A 109 11.36 8.06 17.78
N GLN A 110 11.47 8.18 16.45
CA GLN A 110 11.19 9.44 15.75
C GLN A 110 9.69 9.74 15.69
N VAL A 111 8.84 8.73 15.53
CA VAL A 111 7.37 8.89 15.62
C VAL A 111 6.96 9.49 16.96
N GLU A 112 7.51 8.97 18.08
CA GLU A 112 7.16 9.47 19.42
C GLU A 112 7.53 10.94 19.64
N ARG A 113 8.50 11.47 18.89
CA ARG A 113 8.86 12.90 18.88
C ARG A 113 7.89 13.73 18.05
N LEU A 114 7.22 13.12 17.07
CA LEU A 114 6.30 13.78 16.16
C LEU A 114 4.86 13.80 16.67
N THR A 115 4.40 12.75 17.35
CA THR A 115 2.99 12.62 17.77
C THR A 115 2.46 13.71 18.71
N PRO A 116 3.26 14.35 19.59
CA PRO A 116 2.79 15.51 20.37
C PRO A 116 2.35 16.72 19.52
N ASN A 117 2.79 16.76 18.26
CA ASN A 117 2.40 17.78 17.29
C ASN A 117 1.04 17.51 16.63
N ILE A 118 0.45 16.35 16.89
CA ILE A 118 -0.84 15.90 16.34
C ILE A 118 -1.88 15.82 17.45
N GLU A 119 -1.48 15.27 18.60
CA GLU A 119 -2.33 15.07 19.78
C GLU A 119 -1.61 15.58 21.03
N SER A 120 -2.32 16.30 21.88
CA SER A 120 -1.78 16.87 23.12
C SER A 120 -2.40 16.26 24.38
N ASP A 121 -3.56 15.61 24.27
CA ASP A 121 -4.16 14.86 25.38
C ASP A 121 -3.36 13.57 25.64
N PRO A 122 -2.85 13.32 26.87
CA PRO A 122 -2.00 12.17 27.16
C PRO A 122 -2.63 10.81 26.83
N LYS A 123 -3.94 10.63 27.12
CA LYS A 123 -4.63 9.35 26.86
C LYS A 123 -4.83 9.11 25.36
N SER A 124 -5.12 10.17 24.61
CA SER A 124 -5.28 10.09 23.17
C SER A 124 -3.93 9.91 22.47
N LEU A 125 -2.87 10.52 23.00
CA LEU A 125 -1.50 10.35 22.55
C LEU A 125 -1.00 8.90 22.72
N GLU A 126 -1.27 8.28 23.87
CA GLU A 126 -0.94 6.86 24.11
C GLU A 126 -1.62 5.94 23.09
N ARG A 127 -2.92 6.15 22.84
CA ARG A 127 -3.67 5.38 21.83
C ARG A 127 -3.13 5.60 20.42
N LEU A 128 -2.76 6.84 20.08
CA LEU A 128 -2.17 7.17 18.78
C LEU A 128 -0.82 6.46 18.60
N ASN A 129 0.07 6.58 19.58
CA ASN A 129 1.37 5.93 19.58
C ASN A 129 1.24 4.40 19.43
N TYR A 130 0.36 3.77 20.22
CA TYR A 130 0.08 2.34 20.11
C TYR A 130 -0.43 1.93 18.72
N SER A 131 -1.36 2.70 18.15
CA SER A 131 -1.88 2.42 16.82
C SER A 131 -0.80 2.52 15.75
N ILE A 132 0.10 3.49 15.85
CA ILE A 132 1.21 3.66 14.91
C ILE A 132 2.24 2.53 15.08
N TRP A 133 2.55 2.14 16.32
CA TRP A 133 3.43 1.01 16.61
C TRP A 133 2.93 -0.28 15.95
N MET A 134 1.65 -0.59 16.09
CA MET A 134 1.06 -1.79 15.48
C MET A 134 1.16 -1.77 13.95
N ASP A 135 0.83 -0.64 13.31
CA ASP A 135 0.96 -0.46 11.86
C ASP A 135 2.42 -0.58 11.39
N MET A 136 3.38 0.00 12.10
CA MET A 136 4.80 -0.12 11.75
C MET A 136 5.33 -1.54 11.96
N LYS A 137 4.92 -2.23 13.03
CA LYS A 137 5.30 -3.63 13.28
C LYS A 137 4.78 -4.56 12.18
N ASP A 138 3.55 -4.35 11.74
CA ASP A 138 2.95 -5.15 10.66
C ASP A 138 3.65 -4.89 9.31
N ARG A 139 4.21 -3.68 9.12
CA ARG A 139 5.02 -3.31 7.94
C ARG A 139 6.46 -3.80 7.99
N SER A 140 7.08 -3.84 9.18
CA SER A 140 8.48 -4.27 9.33
C SER A 140 8.67 -5.76 9.09
N THR A 141 7.61 -6.54 9.27
CA THR A 141 7.61 -7.98 9.06
C THR A 141 6.42 -8.30 8.16
N PRO A 142 6.48 -7.91 6.88
CA PRO A 142 5.40 -8.20 5.97
C PRO A 142 5.21 -9.71 5.88
N PRO A 143 3.97 -10.18 5.65
CA PRO A 143 3.71 -11.59 5.42
C PRO A 143 4.64 -12.13 4.33
N ALA A 144 5.20 -13.32 4.55
CA ALA A 144 6.05 -13.98 3.56
C ALA A 144 5.32 -14.05 2.22
N LEU A 145 6.03 -13.70 1.14
CA LEU A 145 5.47 -13.82 -0.20
C LEU A 145 5.11 -15.30 -0.45
N PRO A 146 3.96 -15.58 -1.09
CA PRO A 146 3.59 -16.96 -1.37
C PRO A 146 4.66 -17.62 -2.25
N SER A 147 5.00 -18.86 -1.94
CA SER A 147 5.91 -19.68 -2.77
C SER A 147 5.37 -19.80 -4.20
N PRO A 148 6.20 -20.13 -5.21
CA PRO A 148 5.72 -20.34 -6.58
C PRO A 148 4.56 -21.33 -6.68
N ALA A 149 4.59 -22.41 -5.88
CA ALA A 149 3.50 -23.38 -5.82
C ALA A 149 2.21 -22.78 -5.22
N GLN A 150 2.32 -22.01 -4.13
CA GLN A 150 1.17 -21.33 -3.53
C GLN A 150 0.59 -20.27 -4.49
N ARG A 151 1.44 -19.53 -5.22
CA ARG A 151 0.99 -18.59 -6.26
C ARG A 151 0.20 -19.31 -7.36
N GLN A 152 0.72 -20.44 -7.84
CA GLN A 152 0.00 -21.24 -8.84
C GLN A 152 -1.36 -21.73 -8.31
N GLN A 153 -1.42 -22.19 -7.06
CA GLN A 153 -2.70 -22.62 -6.44
C GLN A 153 -3.70 -21.45 -6.34
N LEU A 154 -3.23 -20.25 -5.95
CA LEU A 154 -4.07 -19.06 -5.88
C LEU A 154 -4.59 -18.63 -7.26
N GLU A 155 -3.74 -18.66 -8.29
CA GLU A 155 -4.12 -18.35 -9.67
C GLU A 155 -5.16 -19.36 -10.20
N THR A 156 -4.93 -20.66 -9.98
CA THR A 156 -5.87 -21.73 -10.33
C THR A 156 -7.22 -21.52 -9.62
N TYR A 157 -7.19 -21.23 -8.31
CA TYR A 157 -8.41 -20.95 -7.55
C TYR A 157 -9.15 -19.74 -8.09
N GLN A 158 -8.45 -18.65 -8.42
CA GLN A 158 -9.06 -17.43 -8.95
C GLN A 158 -9.77 -17.69 -10.29
N GLN A 159 -9.13 -18.42 -11.20
CA GLN A 159 -9.73 -18.77 -12.49
C GLN A 159 -10.98 -19.66 -12.32
N ALA A 160 -10.87 -20.71 -11.51
CA ALA A 160 -11.98 -21.62 -11.25
C ALA A 160 -13.14 -20.93 -10.51
N ALA A 161 -12.82 -20.05 -9.55
CA ALA A 161 -13.80 -19.27 -8.80
C ALA A 161 -14.61 -18.34 -9.73
N ASN A 162 -13.93 -17.62 -10.63
CA ASN A 162 -14.61 -16.75 -11.60
C ASN A 162 -15.55 -17.54 -12.51
N GLN A 163 -15.09 -18.70 -13.01
CA GLN A 163 -15.93 -19.59 -13.83
C GLN A 163 -17.16 -20.09 -13.05
N ALA A 164 -16.96 -20.53 -11.80
CA ALA A 164 -18.05 -21.00 -10.94
C ALA A 164 -19.07 -19.90 -10.63
N ILE A 165 -18.61 -18.67 -10.42
CA ILE A 165 -19.49 -17.51 -10.22
C ILE A 165 -20.29 -17.23 -11.49
N ASP A 166 -19.64 -17.14 -12.65
CA ASP A 166 -20.31 -16.88 -13.93
C ASP A 166 -21.34 -17.94 -14.27
N GLU A 167 -21.03 -19.22 -14.01
CA GLU A 167 -21.95 -20.34 -14.20
C GLU A 167 -23.19 -20.19 -13.31
N VAL A 168 -23.02 -19.91 -12.02
CA VAL A 168 -24.15 -19.73 -11.09
C VAL A 168 -24.99 -18.53 -11.47
N LEU A 169 -24.38 -17.42 -11.85
CA LEU A 169 -25.12 -16.23 -12.29
C LEU A 169 -25.96 -16.47 -13.56
N LYS A 170 -25.52 -17.38 -14.44
CA LYS A 170 -26.25 -17.78 -15.66
C LYS A 170 -27.33 -18.82 -15.43
N THR A 171 -27.20 -19.67 -14.41
CA THR A 171 -28.00 -20.90 -14.26
C THR A 171 -28.95 -20.91 -13.07
N VAL A 172 -28.67 -20.13 -12.04
CA VAL A 172 -29.49 -20.06 -10.82
C VAL A 172 -30.26 -18.75 -10.84
N ASP A 173 -31.56 -18.79 -10.58
CA ASP A 173 -32.40 -17.59 -10.45
C ASP A 173 -32.63 -17.24 -8.98
N GLY A 174 -32.74 -15.92 -8.71
CA GLY A 174 -32.93 -15.38 -7.37
C GLY A 174 -31.61 -15.10 -6.65
N ASP A 175 -31.50 -13.89 -6.09
CA ASP A 175 -30.26 -13.39 -5.49
C ASP A 175 -29.77 -14.22 -4.31
N GLU A 176 -30.70 -14.68 -3.45
CA GLU A 176 -30.36 -15.50 -2.29
C GLU A 176 -29.87 -16.89 -2.70
N ALA A 177 -30.54 -17.51 -3.67
CA ALA A 177 -30.14 -18.82 -4.21
C ALA A 177 -28.79 -18.75 -4.94
N ARG A 178 -28.55 -17.69 -5.74
CA ARG A 178 -27.24 -17.44 -6.38
C ARG A 178 -26.13 -17.31 -5.36
N ARG A 179 -26.35 -16.54 -4.28
CA ARG A 179 -25.34 -16.36 -3.22
C ARG A 179 -24.99 -17.68 -2.54
N ALA A 180 -25.99 -18.48 -2.16
CA ALA A 180 -25.77 -19.78 -1.53
C ALA A 180 -25.02 -20.74 -2.48
N ALA A 181 -25.40 -20.78 -3.76
CA ALA A 181 -24.75 -21.63 -4.75
C ALA A 181 -23.30 -21.20 -5.04
N ILE A 182 -23.01 -19.89 -5.10
CA ILE A 182 -21.65 -19.37 -5.20
C ILE A 182 -20.83 -19.79 -3.97
N GLU A 183 -21.36 -19.59 -2.76
CA GLU A 183 -20.63 -19.92 -1.53
C GLU A 183 -20.24 -21.40 -1.47
N GLU A 184 -21.18 -22.30 -1.79
CA GLU A 184 -20.93 -23.74 -1.83
C GLU A 184 -19.92 -24.12 -2.92
N LYS A 185 -20.02 -23.57 -4.14
CA LYS A 185 -19.03 -23.82 -5.19
C LYS A 185 -17.63 -23.32 -4.79
N LEU A 186 -17.52 -22.11 -4.24
CA LEU A 186 -16.23 -21.57 -3.78
C LEU A 186 -15.64 -22.37 -2.61
N LYS A 187 -16.49 -22.91 -1.73
CA LYS A 187 -16.09 -23.78 -0.63
C LYS A 187 -15.55 -25.12 -1.15
N ALA A 188 -16.22 -25.71 -2.14
CA ALA A 188 -15.76 -26.93 -2.79
C ALA A 188 -14.40 -26.72 -3.49
N LEU A 189 -14.26 -25.63 -4.24
CA LEU A 189 -12.99 -25.26 -4.90
C LEU A 189 -11.86 -25.05 -3.90
N ARG A 190 -12.12 -24.43 -2.75
CA ARG A 190 -11.13 -24.29 -1.67
C ARG A 190 -10.68 -25.64 -1.13
N LEU A 191 -11.63 -26.54 -0.87
CA LEU A 191 -11.34 -27.87 -0.38
C LEU A 191 -10.50 -28.67 -1.38
N GLU A 192 -10.83 -28.57 -2.67
CA GLU A 192 -10.11 -29.25 -3.75
C GLU A 192 -8.68 -28.72 -3.92
N ILE A 193 -8.50 -27.41 -3.97
CA ILE A 193 -7.20 -26.79 -4.32
C ILE A 193 -6.27 -26.66 -3.12
N PHE A 194 -6.81 -26.35 -1.94
CA PHE A 194 -6.03 -26.09 -0.72
C PHE A 194 -6.17 -27.18 0.35
N GLY A 195 -6.97 -28.23 0.12
CA GLY A 195 -7.24 -29.27 1.12
C GLY A 195 -8.08 -28.80 2.31
N SER A 196 -8.61 -27.58 2.27
CA SER A 196 -9.43 -27.00 3.34
C SER A 196 -10.55 -26.15 2.76
N SER A 197 -11.75 -26.30 3.32
CA SER A 197 -12.92 -25.51 2.90
C SER A 197 -12.92 -24.10 3.51
N ALA A 198 -12.13 -23.85 4.55
CA ALA A 198 -12.04 -22.54 5.17
C ALA A 198 -11.22 -21.57 4.31
N PRO A 199 -11.55 -20.26 4.28
CA PRO A 199 -10.64 -19.27 3.73
C PRO A 199 -9.32 -19.36 4.49
N GLN A 200 -8.26 -19.77 3.81
CA GLN A 200 -6.95 -19.79 4.44
C GLN A 200 -6.44 -18.36 4.51
N PRO A 201 -6.07 -17.84 5.71
CA PRO A 201 -5.15 -16.72 5.73
C PRO A 201 -3.89 -17.18 4.99
N LEU A 202 -3.27 -16.31 4.19
CA LEU A 202 -1.97 -16.59 3.58
C LEU A 202 -1.00 -16.93 4.72
N SER A 203 -0.84 -18.23 4.96
CA SER A 203 -0.11 -18.75 6.11
C SER A 203 1.35 -18.85 5.71
N HIS A 204 2.21 -18.25 6.55
CA HIS A 204 3.66 -18.19 6.42
C HIS A 204 4.31 -19.56 6.50
#